data_AF-A0A958XW56-F1
#
_entry.id   AF-A0A958XW56-F1
#
_cell.length_a   1.000
_cell.length_b   1.000
_cell.length_c   1.000
_cell.angle_alpha   90.00
_cell.angle_beta   90.00
_cell.angle_gamma   90.00
#
_symmetry.space_group_name_H-M   'P 1'
#
loop_
_entity.id
_entity.type
_entity.pdbx_description
1 polymer ?
#
loop_
_entity_poly.entity_id
_entity_poly.type
_entity_poly.pdbx_seq_one_letter_code
_entity_poly.pdbx_strand_id
1 'polypeptide(L)'
;LLSEAGCPGVADPGAAIVALAQRMNVRVVPLVGPSSLLLALMASGMNGQQFAFHGYLSPKRPELARDLRRLEQLARQHDQTQLFIETPYRSQMVLEVALDTLQPDTGFGVAQDLSGAGEFIRSLPVRDWKRGTPVALEKLPAVFLVGRLKE
;
A
#
# COMPACT_ATOMS: atom_id res chain seq x y z
N LEU A 1 7.92 -22.18 5.19
CA LEU A 1 8.35 -20.85 5.68
C LEU A 1 7.22 -20.29 6.53
N LEU A 2 7.54 -19.66 7.65
CA LEU A 2 6.59 -18.87 8.42
C LEU A 2 7.14 -17.44 8.50
N SER A 3 6.26 -16.47 8.35
CA SER A 3 6.51 -15.06 8.61
C SER A 3 5.80 -14.65 9.90
N GLU A 4 6.16 -13.49 10.46
CA GLU A 4 5.45 -12.93 11.61
C GLU A 4 3.98 -12.63 11.29
N ALA A 5 3.73 -12.12 10.08
CA ALA A 5 2.38 -11.82 9.57
C ALA A 5 2.34 -11.92 8.03
N GLY A 6 1.14 -12.12 7.50
CA GLY A 6 0.88 -12.06 6.06
C GLY A 6 1.35 -13.29 5.27
N CYS A 7 1.86 -13.05 4.05
CA CYS A 7 2.33 -14.09 3.15
C CYS A 7 3.86 -14.25 3.21
N PRO A 8 4.39 -15.41 3.65
CA PRO A 8 5.83 -15.65 3.67
C PRO A 8 6.46 -15.53 2.28
N GLY A 9 7.65 -14.94 2.19
CA GLY A 9 8.37 -14.70 0.95
C GLY A 9 8.02 -13.37 0.27
N VAL A 10 7.07 -12.60 0.79
CA VAL A 10 6.69 -11.28 0.28
C VAL A 10 7.07 -10.22 1.30
N ALA A 11 7.95 -9.29 0.91
CA ALA A 11 8.49 -8.24 1.79
C ALA A 11 9.26 -8.77 3.04
N ASP A 12 9.64 -10.05 3.02
CA ASP A 12 10.39 -10.74 4.08
C ASP A 12 11.60 -11.51 3.46
N PRO A 13 12.53 -12.08 4.25
CA PRO A 13 13.72 -12.72 3.70
C PRO A 13 13.48 -14.09 3.05
N GLY A 14 12.25 -14.62 3.09
CA GLY A 14 11.92 -15.99 2.65
C GLY A 14 12.18 -16.25 1.16
N ALA A 15 12.15 -15.20 0.34
CA ALA A 15 12.37 -15.30 -1.11
C ALA A 15 13.74 -15.92 -1.47
N ALA A 16 14.79 -15.65 -0.70
CA ALA A 16 16.12 -16.21 -0.94
C ALA A 16 16.14 -17.74 -0.80
N ILE A 17 15.42 -18.28 0.20
CA ILE A 17 15.31 -19.73 0.43
C ILE A 17 14.50 -20.38 -0.69
N VAL A 18 13.38 -19.75 -1.10
CA VAL A 18 12.57 -20.23 -2.23
C VAL A 18 13.40 -20.27 -3.51
N ALA A 19 14.21 -19.24 -3.78
CA ALA A 19 15.08 -19.20 -4.96
C ALA A 19 16.12 -20.33 -4.95
N LEU A 20 16.69 -20.66 -3.79
CA LEU A 20 17.60 -21.80 -3.66
C LEU A 20 16.89 -23.13 -3.92
N ALA A 21 15.71 -23.33 -3.33
CA ALA A 21 14.90 -24.54 -3.54
C ALA A 21 14.57 -24.75 -5.03
N GLN A 22 14.21 -23.68 -5.74
CA GLN A 22 13.96 -23.71 -7.18
C GLN A 22 15.22 -24.14 -7.97
N ARG A 23 16.40 -23.60 -7.65
CA ARG A 23 17.66 -24.00 -8.30
C ARG A 23 18.02 -25.47 -8.06
N MET A 24 17.60 -26.02 -6.93
CA MET A 24 17.81 -27.42 -6.55
C MET A 24 16.70 -28.35 -7.06
N ASN A 25 15.76 -27.85 -7.87
CA ASN A 25 14.59 -28.60 -8.35
C ASN A 25 13.75 -29.21 -7.20
N VAL A 26 13.73 -28.54 -6.05
CA VAL A 26 12.91 -28.91 -4.89
C VAL A 26 11.52 -28.32 -5.06
N ARG A 27 10.48 -29.13 -4.87
CA ARG A 27 9.08 -28.71 -4.97
C ARG A 27 8.77 -27.64 -3.92
N VAL A 28 8.37 -26.45 -4.37
CA VAL A 28 7.83 -25.38 -3.52
C VAL A 28 6.31 -25.38 -3.64
N VAL A 29 5.61 -25.46 -2.50
CA VAL A 29 4.13 -25.45 -2.46
C VAL A 29 3.67 -24.17 -1.75
N PRO A 30 3.22 -23.14 -2.49
CA PRO A 30 2.58 -21.98 -1.88
C PRO A 30 1.20 -22.37 -1.34
N LEU A 31 0.81 -21.78 -0.22
CA LEU A 31 -0.51 -21.95 0.38
C LEU A 31 -1.28 -20.63 0.33
N VAL A 32 -2.62 -20.72 0.33
CA VAL A 32 -3.48 -19.54 0.49
C VAL A 32 -3.27 -18.98 1.90
N GLY A 33 -3.12 -17.66 1.99
CA GLY A 33 -2.93 -16.96 3.27
C GLY A 33 -3.33 -15.48 3.18
N PRO A 34 -3.46 -14.81 4.32
CA PRO A 34 -3.83 -13.40 4.37
C PRO A 34 -2.74 -12.53 3.74
N SER A 35 -3.14 -11.59 2.87
CA SER A 35 -2.25 -10.60 2.27
C SER A 35 -2.85 -9.22 2.46
N SER A 36 -2.25 -8.40 3.34
CA SER A 36 -2.70 -7.02 3.56
C SER A 36 -2.69 -6.18 2.28
N LEU A 37 -1.72 -6.43 1.39
CA LEU A 37 -1.63 -5.76 0.09
C LEU A 37 -2.85 -6.06 -0.79
N LEU A 38 -3.21 -7.33 -0.91
CA LEU A 38 -4.35 -7.73 -1.74
C LEU A 38 -5.68 -7.33 -1.11
N LEU A 39 -5.81 -7.47 0.22
CA LEU A 39 -7.01 -7.04 0.94
C LEU A 39 -7.25 -5.52 0.79
N ALA A 40 -6.20 -4.72 0.95
CA ALA A 40 -6.27 -3.28 0.73
C ALA A 40 -6.63 -2.93 -0.72
N LEU A 41 -6.03 -3.62 -1.70
CA LEU A 41 -6.33 -3.43 -3.12
C LEU A 41 -7.80 -3.76 -3.45
N MET A 42 -8.28 -4.90 -2.97
CA MET A 42 -9.67 -5.37 -3.17
C MET A 42 -10.68 -4.36 -2.62
N ALA A 43 -10.41 -3.79 -1.46
CA ALA A 43 -11.30 -2.82 -0.81
C ALA A 43 -11.13 -1.37 -1.31
N SER A 44 -10.12 -1.10 -2.16
CA SER A 44 -9.79 0.28 -2.55
C SER A 44 -10.73 0.91 -3.57
N GLY A 45 -11.43 0.11 -4.38
CA GLY A 45 -12.15 0.61 -5.56
C GLY A 45 -11.23 1.10 -6.70
N MET A 46 -9.92 0.83 -6.63
CA MET A 46 -8.96 1.17 -7.69
C MET A 46 -8.74 0.00 -8.66
N ASN A 47 -7.85 0.15 -9.65
CA ASN A 47 -7.55 -0.91 -10.60
C ASN A 47 -6.79 -2.08 -9.93
N GLY A 48 -7.51 -3.17 -9.68
CA GLY A 48 -6.93 -4.43 -9.17
C GLY A 48 -6.27 -5.33 -10.22
N GLN A 49 -6.46 -5.06 -11.52
CA GLN A 49 -5.87 -5.86 -12.60
C GLN A 49 -4.43 -5.44 -12.93
N GLN A 50 -4.08 -4.18 -12.65
CA GLN A 50 -2.74 -3.65 -12.85
C GLN A 50 -2.33 -2.86 -11.61
N PHE A 51 -1.35 -3.40 -10.87
CA PHE A 51 -0.84 -2.76 -9.67
C PHE A 51 0.66 -3.02 -9.48
N ALA A 52 1.30 -2.18 -8.67
CA ALA A 52 2.70 -2.32 -8.28
C ALA A 52 2.86 -2.07 -6.78
N PHE A 53 3.74 -2.83 -6.13
CA PHE A 53 4.06 -2.65 -4.71
C PHE A 53 5.49 -2.13 -4.56
N HIS A 54 5.66 -1.04 -3.80
CA HIS A 54 6.93 -0.31 -3.66
C HIS A 54 7.62 -0.50 -2.31
N GLY A 55 7.06 -1.30 -1.40
CA GLY A 55 7.62 -1.42 -0.05
C GLY A 55 7.46 -0.12 0.73
N TYR A 56 8.54 0.33 1.37
CA TYR A 56 8.60 1.58 2.14
C TYR A 56 9.03 2.75 1.25
N LEU A 57 8.41 3.91 1.43
CA LEU A 57 8.83 5.15 0.78
C LEU A 57 9.83 5.94 1.63
N SER A 58 10.48 6.92 1.00
CA SER A 58 11.54 7.72 1.62
C SER A 58 11.11 8.32 2.99
N PRO A 59 11.98 8.28 4.00
CA PRO A 59 11.62 8.63 5.38
C PRO A 59 11.35 10.12 5.60
N LYS A 60 11.95 10.98 4.79
CA LYS A 60 11.89 12.44 4.96
C LYS A 60 10.80 13.06 4.09
N ARG A 61 10.04 14.01 4.64
CA ARG A 61 8.91 14.67 3.94
C ARG A 61 9.24 15.15 2.51
N PRO A 62 10.37 15.84 2.23
CA PRO A 62 10.66 16.32 0.88
C PRO A 62 10.90 15.19 -0.14
N GLU A 63 11.51 14.09 0.30
CA GLU A 63 11.81 12.92 -0.52
C GLU A 63 10.53 12.09 -0.72
N LEU A 64 9.73 11.91 0.34
CA LEU A 64 8.42 11.29 0.28
C LEU A 64 7.49 11.99 -0.72
N ALA A 65 7.48 13.33 -0.73
CA ALA A 65 6.71 14.10 -1.70
C ALA A 65 7.20 13.90 -3.16
N ARG A 66 8.48 13.59 -3.36
CA ARG A 66 9.00 13.23 -4.70
C ARG A 66 8.56 11.83 -5.09
N ASP A 67 8.62 10.88 -4.16
CA ASP A 67 8.14 9.51 -4.38
C ASP A 67 6.65 9.51 -4.74
N LEU A 68 5.81 10.22 -3.99
CA LEU A 68 4.37 10.31 -4.22
C LEU A 68 4.03 10.91 -5.59
N ARG A 69 4.73 11.95 -6.04
CA ARG A 69 4.56 12.51 -7.39
C ARG A 69 4.93 11.50 -8.49
N ARG A 70 6.01 10.76 -8.28
CA ARG A 70 6.42 9.68 -9.20
C ARG A 70 5.35 8.59 -9.26
N LEU A 71 4.81 8.16 -8.12
CA LEU A 71 3.74 7.17 -8.05
C LEU A 71 2.46 7.66 -8.72
N GLU A 72 2.05 8.91 -8.48
CA GLU A 72 0.90 9.52 -9.16
C GLU A 72 1.06 9.54 -10.68
N GLN A 73 2.25 9.86 -11.18
CA GLN A 73 2.55 9.83 -12.60
C GLN A 73 2.39 8.41 -13.17
N LEU A 74 2.97 7.40 -12.52
CA LEU A 74 2.86 6.00 -12.94
C LEU A 74 1.40 5.53 -12.93
N ALA A 75 0.64 5.89 -11.89
CA ALA A 75 -0.77 5.56 -11.79
C ALA A 75 -1.58 6.09 -12.96
N ARG A 76 -1.33 7.35 -13.36
CA ARG A 76 -2.01 7.98 -14.49
C ARG A 76 -1.59 7.41 -15.84
N GLN A 77 -0.29 7.21 -16.03
CA GLN A 77 0.28 6.76 -17.31
C GLN A 77 -0.13 5.33 -17.65
N HIS A 78 -0.24 4.47 -16.64
CA HIS A 78 -0.44 3.04 -16.84
C HIS A 78 -1.79 2.52 -16.31
N ASP A 79 -2.67 3.41 -15.83
CA ASP A 79 -3.88 3.01 -15.10
C ASP A 79 -3.57 1.98 -13.99
N GLN A 80 -2.43 2.15 -13.31
CA GLN A 80 -1.86 1.17 -12.39
C GLN A 80 -1.97 1.64 -10.94
N THR A 81 -2.59 0.83 -10.08
CA THR A 81 -2.63 1.14 -8.64
C THR A 81 -1.24 0.99 -8.02
N GLN A 82 -0.77 2.01 -7.31
CA GLN A 82 0.52 2.01 -6.63
C GLN A 82 0.33 1.76 -5.14
N LEU A 83 0.82 0.64 -4.63
CA LEU A 83 0.75 0.27 -3.23
C LEU A 83 2.09 0.49 -2.54
N PHE A 84 2.04 0.93 -1.30
CA PHE A 84 3.20 1.00 -0.42
C PHE A 84 2.75 0.82 1.03
N ILE A 85 3.69 0.45 1.89
CA ILE A 85 3.44 0.23 3.32
C ILE A 85 4.22 1.24 4.14
N GLU A 86 3.75 1.45 5.37
CA GLU A 86 4.50 2.27 6.30
C GLU A 86 4.40 1.77 7.75
N THR A 87 5.44 2.12 8.52
CA THR A 87 5.53 1.85 9.95
C THR A 87 4.53 2.70 10.76
N PRO A 88 4.04 2.19 11.91
CA PRO A 88 3.03 2.84 12.76
C PRO A 88 3.19 4.34 13.00
N TYR A 89 4.41 4.79 13.30
CA TYR A 89 4.67 6.18 13.70
C TYR A 89 4.71 7.17 12.52
N ARG A 90 4.74 6.66 11.29
CA ARG A 90 4.87 7.47 10.07
C ARG A 90 3.57 7.57 9.28
N SER A 91 2.57 6.74 9.56
CA SER A 91 1.29 6.71 8.83
C SER A 91 0.63 8.09 8.74
N GLN A 92 0.54 8.83 9.85
CA GLN A 92 -0.04 10.17 9.87
C GLN A 92 0.74 11.17 8.99
N MET A 93 2.08 11.14 9.07
CA MET A 93 2.94 12.00 8.24
C MET A 93 2.79 11.69 6.75
N VAL A 94 2.61 10.41 6.39
CA VAL A 94 2.35 10.00 5.01
C VAL A 94 1.02 10.57 4.50
N LEU A 95 -0.05 10.46 5.30
CA LEU A 95 -1.35 11.02 4.94
C LEU A 95 -1.23 12.53 4.68
N GLU A 96 -0.63 13.28 5.60
CA GLU A 96 -0.42 14.73 5.44
C GLU A 96 0.36 15.07 4.16
N VAL A 97 1.52 14.43 3.95
CA VAL A 97 2.35 14.71 2.78
C VAL A 97 1.63 14.33 1.49
N ALA A 98 0.88 13.23 1.46
CA ALA A 98 0.07 12.84 0.32
C ALA A 98 -1.00 13.87 -0.01
N LEU A 99 -1.75 14.34 0.98
CA LEU A 99 -2.77 15.36 0.76
C LEU A 99 -2.16 16.69 0.31
N ASP A 100 -0.99 17.07 0.82
CA ASP A 100 -0.31 18.31 0.40
C ASP A 100 0.31 18.22 -1.01
N THR A 101 0.66 17.01 -1.46
CA THR A 101 1.47 16.81 -2.66
C THR A 101 0.67 16.37 -3.87
N LEU A 102 -0.28 15.46 -3.69
CA LEU A 102 -1.02 14.83 -4.78
C LEU A 102 -2.08 15.79 -5.36
N GLN A 103 -2.41 15.58 -6.62
CA GLN A 103 -3.42 16.35 -7.32
C GLN A 103 -4.83 16.08 -6.76
N PRO A 104 -5.74 17.07 -6.80
CA PRO A 104 -7.08 16.96 -6.22
C PRO A 104 -7.89 15.75 -6.66
N ASP A 105 -7.78 15.35 -7.93
CA ASP A 105 -8.54 14.25 -8.53
C ASP A 105 -7.89 12.87 -8.34
N THR A 106 -6.67 12.82 -7.81
CA THR A 106 -5.97 11.56 -7.59
C THR A 106 -6.65 10.78 -6.46
N GLY A 107 -6.95 9.51 -6.70
CA GLY A 107 -7.47 8.62 -5.67
C GLY A 107 -6.36 8.26 -4.69
N PHE A 108 -6.62 8.49 -3.41
CA PHE A 108 -5.73 8.13 -2.32
C PHE A 108 -6.45 7.23 -1.32
N GLY A 109 -5.87 6.05 -1.08
CA GLY A 109 -6.39 5.02 -0.19
C GLY A 109 -5.52 4.79 1.03
N VAL A 110 -6.15 4.54 2.18
CA VAL A 110 -5.51 4.14 3.44
C VAL A 110 -6.22 2.91 3.98
N ALA A 111 -5.46 1.89 4.38
CA ALA A 111 -5.95 0.71 5.07
C ALA A 111 -5.10 0.45 6.33
N GLN A 112 -5.73 0.45 7.50
CA GLN A 112 -5.14 0.15 8.81
C GLN A 112 -5.92 -0.97 9.50
N ASP A 113 -5.21 -1.74 10.33
CA ASP A 113 -5.78 -2.82 11.15
C ASP A 113 -6.67 -3.81 10.36
N LEU A 114 -6.23 -4.16 9.15
CA LEU A 114 -6.96 -5.10 8.29
C LEU A 114 -7.20 -6.43 9.02
N SER A 115 -8.45 -6.90 9.01
CA SER A 115 -8.96 -8.05 9.78
C SER A 115 -8.95 -7.90 11.32
N GLY A 116 -8.52 -6.75 11.84
CA GLY A 116 -8.59 -6.39 13.25
C GLY A 116 -9.90 -5.73 13.65
N ALA A 117 -10.08 -5.48 14.96
CA ALA A 117 -11.31 -4.88 15.48
C ALA A 117 -11.42 -3.38 15.16
N GLY A 118 -10.29 -2.71 14.91
CA GLY A 118 -10.20 -1.31 14.54
C GLY A 118 -10.01 -1.09 13.04
N GLU A 119 -10.42 -2.06 12.20
CA GLU A 119 -10.25 -2.00 10.75
C GLU A 119 -10.74 -0.65 10.19
N PHE A 120 -9.83 0.03 9.49
CA PHE A 120 -10.11 1.27 8.80
C PHE A 120 -9.63 1.18 7.37
N ILE A 121 -10.56 1.22 6.42
CA ILE A 121 -10.25 1.28 4.99
C ILE A 121 -11.04 2.43 4.37
N ARG A 122 -10.33 3.33 3.69
CA ARG A 122 -10.97 4.45 2.98
C ARG A 122 -10.16 4.85 1.76
N SER A 123 -10.84 5.03 0.64
CA SER A 123 -10.27 5.60 -0.58
C SER A 123 -11.15 6.73 -1.07
N LEU A 124 -10.55 7.90 -1.30
CA LEU A 124 -11.24 9.09 -1.78
C LEU A 124 -10.32 9.87 -2.74
N PRO A 125 -10.88 10.70 -3.63
CA PRO A 125 -10.10 11.75 -4.27
C PRO A 125 -9.45 12.64 -3.21
N VAL A 126 -8.21 13.10 -3.44
CA VAL A 126 -7.47 13.98 -2.51
C VAL A 126 -8.27 15.23 -2.14
N ARG A 127 -9.08 15.79 -3.05
CA ARG A 127 -9.97 16.91 -2.73
C ARG A 127 -10.98 16.60 -1.63
N ASP A 128 -11.51 15.38 -1.60
CA ASP A 128 -12.58 15.00 -0.69
C ASP A 128 -12.02 14.65 0.69
N TRP A 129 -10.79 14.11 0.74
CA TRP A 129 -10.03 14.02 1.99
C TRP A 129 -9.87 15.38 2.68
N LYS A 130 -9.60 16.45 1.91
CA LYS A 130 -9.41 17.81 2.46
C LYS A 130 -10.73 18.49 2.88
N ARG A 131 -11.85 18.13 2.27
CA ARG A 131 -13.18 18.70 2.60
C ARG A 131 -13.87 17.94 3.73
N GLY A 132 -13.57 16.66 3.89
CA GLY A 132 -14.17 15.81 4.91
C GLY A 132 -13.66 16.10 6.33
N THR A 133 -14.19 15.35 7.30
CA THR A 133 -13.67 15.36 8.66
C THR A 133 -12.21 14.91 8.66
N PRO A 134 -11.29 15.67 9.29
CA PRO A 134 -9.90 15.26 9.42
C PRO A 134 -9.81 13.86 10.03
N VAL A 135 -9.06 12.99 9.37
CA VAL A 135 -8.78 11.64 9.85
C VAL A 135 -7.45 11.67 10.59
N ALA A 136 -7.47 11.22 11.85
CA ALA A 136 -6.28 10.89 12.60
C ALA A 136 -6.04 9.40 12.47
N LEU A 137 -4.91 9.02 11.88
CA LEU A 137 -4.51 7.63 11.76
C LEU A 137 -3.93 7.15 13.09
N GLU A 138 -4.32 5.93 13.47
CA GLU A 138 -3.77 5.27 14.66
C GLU A 138 -2.29 4.91 14.45
N LYS A 139 -1.57 4.70 15.56
CA LYS A 139 -0.19 4.20 15.52
C LYS A 139 -0.16 2.70 15.20
N LEU A 140 -0.63 2.36 14.00
CA LEU A 140 -0.71 1.01 13.46
C LEU A 140 -0.09 0.96 12.06
N PRO A 141 0.43 -0.21 11.64
CA PRO A 141 0.90 -0.40 10.28
C PRO A 141 -0.22 -0.09 9.29
N ALA A 142 0.15 0.51 8.16
CA ALA A 142 -0.81 0.94 7.15
C ALA A 142 -0.36 0.49 5.75
N VAL A 143 -1.32 0.13 4.92
CA VAL A 143 -1.16 0.03 3.47
C VAL A 143 -1.77 1.29 2.85
N PHE A 144 -1.01 1.94 1.98
CA PHE A 144 -1.45 3.11 1.24
C PHE A 144 -1.56 2.79 -0.25
N LEU A 145 -2.50 3.45 -0.92
CA LEU A 145 -2.75 3.28 -2.35
C LEU A 145 -2.84 4.64 -3.04
N VAL A 146 -2.21 4.75 -4.21
CA VAL A 146 -2.36 5.88 -5.14
C VAL A 146 -2.85 5.33 -6.47
N GLY A 147 -3.95 5.85 -6.99
CA GLY A 147 -4.58 5.32 -8.20
C GLY A 147 -5.74 6.16 -8.71
N ARG A 148 -6.37 5.68 -9.78
CA ARG A 148 -7.68 6.18 -10.23
C ARG A 148 -8.77 5.35 -9.54
N LEU A 149 -9.76 6.03 -8.97
CA LEU A 149 -10.97 5.37 -8.48
C LEU A 149 -11.87 5.01 -9.67
N LYS A 150 -12.46 3.82 -9.65
CA LYS A 150 -13.45 3.43 -10.65
C LYS A 150 -14.78 4.13 -10.36
N GLU A 151 -15.45 4.56 -11.43
CA GLU A 151 -16.83 5.08 -11.41
C GLU A 151 -17.85 3.95 -11.45
#